data_AF-A0A369Z949-F1
#
_entry.id   AF-A0A369Z949-F1
#
_cell.length_a   1.000
_cell.length_b   1.000
_cell.length_c   1.000
_cell.angle_alpha   90.00
_cell.angle_beta   90.00
_cell.angle_gamma   90.00
#
_symmetry.space_group_name_H-M   'P 1'
#
loop_
_entity.id
_entity.type
_entity.pdbx_description
1 polymer ?
#
loop_
_entity_poly.entity_id
_entity_poly.type
_entity_poly.pdbx_seq_one_letter_code
_entity_poly.pdbx_strand_id
1 'polypeptide(L)'
;MANSQGTQRSVALSKETTFGTKPAKNMAKLLPRIETSLNVNFDAFQSEEIRTDMQRAASIVGFEKVEGDVKGELAAGQWAWAFAAALRGAFGAEAKPPIIKKTANGQGEKNGKILVVPQTAHTTDSFTIEDWFKDIGLSRQYLGCRVSKLSLEVEPNGIASVTVTFLGQRGEESATQYFTSPPTIAQSGKLAGVKGSLQLNKQQMALITSFKLDIDLNASSEAVLGATYAPDVFIGTVAVSGSFTMYLQNKAMIDAVRLGTNLSLALRMDAETSNDSDYMAIILPAIKVTSSEIDDGAKNLMQTLNFDAFPGMWDAASTIDDSLKVATTMIVQDTLA
;
A
#
# COMPACT_ATOMS: atom_id res chain seq x y z
N MET A 1 7.64 37.11 -6.01
CA MET A 1 7.58 35.64 -6.07
C MET A 1 6.12 35.24 -5.92
N ALA A 2 5.60 34.40 -6.82
CA ALA A 2 4.27 33.83 -6.67
C ALA A 2 4.31 32.72 -5.63
N ASN A 3 3.36 32.71 -4.70
CA ASN A 3 3.20 31.62 -3.74
C ASN A 3 2.47 30.48 -4.44
N SER A 4 3.02 29.26 -4.39
CA SER A 4 2.40 28.11 -5.03
C SER A 4 1.21 27.58 -4.21
N GLN A 5 0.17 27.09 -4.89
CA GLN A 5 -1.06 26.57 -4.29
C GLN A 5 -1.17 25.05 -4.46
N GLY A 6 -1.61 24.35 -3.40
CA GLY A 6 -1.78 22.88 -3.44
C GLY A 6 -2.75 22.38 -4.52
N THR A 7 -3.73 23.21 -4.92
CA THR A 7 -4.68 22.92 -6.00
C THR A 7 -4.06 23.00 -7.41
N GLN A 8 -2.95 23.74 -7.56
CA GLN A 8 -2.18 23.85 -8.80
C GLN A 8 -1.04 22.83 -8.88
N ARG A 9 -0.85 22.03 -7.82
CA ARG A 9 0.08 20.90 -7.77
C ARG A 9 -0.58 19.66 -8.37
N SER A 10 0.15 18.91 -9.19
CA SER A 10 -0.30 17.62 -9.73
C SER A 10 0.80 16.58 -9.62
N VAL A 11 0.45 15.38 -9.14
CA VAL A 11 1.39 14.26 -9.02
C VAL A 11 1.02 13.20 -10.04
N ALA A 12 1.97 12.81 -10.87
CA ALA A 12 1.84 11.77 -11.88
C ALA A 12 2.92 10.72 -11.69
N LEU A 13 2.60 9.46 -11.98
CA LEU A 13 3.51 8.33 -11.83
C LEU A 13 3.49 7.50 -13.09
N SER A 14 4.65 6.99 -13.50
CA SER A 14 4.76 5.99 -14.56
C SER A 14 5.75 4.91 -14.16
N LYS A 15 5.45 3.66 -14.54
CA LYS A 15 6.31 2.51 -14.28
C LYS A 15 7.54 2.56 -15.18
N GLU A 16 8.71 2.34 -14.60
CA GLU A 16 9.99 2.26 -15.29
C GLU A 16 10.15 0.90 -15.98
N THR A 17 10.60 0.92 -17.24
CA THR A 17 11.03 -0.29 -17.95
C THR A 17 12.44 -0.70 -17.53
N THR A 18 13.27 0.31 -17.21
CA THR A 18 14.63 0.17 -16.71
C THR A 18 14.76 1.05 -15.49
N PHE A 19 15.22 0.48 -14.38
CA PHE A 19 15.38 1.19 -13.11
C PHE A 19 16.19 2.50 -13.28
N GLY A 20 15.70 3.58 -12.69
CA GLY A 20 16.34 4.89 -12.72
C GLY A 20 16.27 5.61 -14.07
N THR A 21 15.46 5.11 -15.02
CA THR A 21 15.30 5.69 -16.36
C THR A 21 13.87 6.16 -16.58
N LYS A 22 13.69 7.43 -16.93
CA LYS A 22 12.37 8.04 -17.12
C LYS A 22 11.57 7.32 -18.23
N PRO A 23 10.32 6.92 -17.96
CA PRO A 23 9.41 6.34 -18.94
C PRO A 23 8.98 7.35 -20.01
N ALA A 24 8.37 6.87 -21.09
CA ALA A 24 7.80 7.76 -22.11
C ALA A 24 6.75 8.73 -21.52
N LYS A 25 6.76 9.99 -21.98
CA LYS A 25 5.97 11.10 -21.45
C LYS A 25 4.45 10.86 -21.38
N ASN A 26 3.93 9.97 -22.22
CA ASN A 26 2.49 9.72 -22.37
C ASN A 26 2.00 8.49 -21.57
N MET A 27 2.87 7.88 -20.76
CA MET A 27 2.59 6.64 -20.03
C MET A 27 2.24 6.86 -18.56
N ALA A 28 2.09 8.10 -18.12
CA ALA A 28 1.87 8.41 -16.71
C ALA A 28 0.40 8.35 -16.32
N LYS A 29 0.14 7.86 -15.12
CA LYS A 29 -1.15 7.90 -14.42
C LYS A 29 -1.13 9.06 -13.43
N LEU A 30 -2.19 9.87 -13.40
CA LEU A 30 -2.36 10.90 -12.38
C LEU A 30 -2.79 10.26 -11.04
N LEU A 31 -2.20 10.67 -9.93
CA LEU A 31 -2.51 10.13 -8.61
C LEU A 31 -3.52 11.03 -7.86
N PRO A 32 -4.71 10.51 -7.48
CA PRO A 32 -5.57 11.19 -6.53
C PRO A 32 -4.90 11.14 -5.15
N ARG A 33 -4.45 12.30 -4.65
CA ARG A 33 -3.75 12.40 -3.37
C ARG A 33 -4.53 13.25 -2.38
N ILE A 34 -4.44 12.89 -1.11
CA ILE A 34 -4.69 13.78 0.02
C ILE A 34 -3.41 14.59 0.28
N GLU A 35 -2.28 13.89 0.36
CA GLU A 35 -0.98 14.47 0.69
C GLU A 35 0.13 13.73 -0.06
N THR A 36 1.24 14.44 -0.32
CA THR A 36 2.49 13.81 -0.77
C THR A 36 3.65 14.49 -0.08
N SER A 37 4.45 13.69 0.64
CA SER A 37 5.65 14.11 1.37
C SER A 37 6.95 13.71 0.69
N LEU A 38 6.89 13.13 -0.52
CA LEU A 38 8.05 12.78 -1.32
C LEU A 38 9.03 13.95 -1.43
N ASN A 39 10.29 13.67 -1.08
CA ASN A 39 11.37 14.64 -1.11
C ASN A 39 12.71 13.98 -1.45
N VAL A 40 13.63 14.79 -1.97
CA VAL A 40 15.05 14.41 -2.07
C VAL A 40 15.72 14.70 -0.74
N ASN A 41 16.32 13.68 -0.15
CA ASN A 41 17.07 13.75 1.09
C ASN A 41 18.55 13.53 0.80
N PHE A 42 19.40 14.25 1.52
CA PHE A 42 20.85 14.07 1.50
C PHE A 42 21.33 13.72 2.89
N ASP A 43 22.15 12.69 3.02
CA ASP A 43 22.83 12.41 4.27
C ASP A 43 23.84 13.53 4.57
N ALA A 44 24.04 13.90 5.83
CA ALA A 44 25.00 14.92 6.23
C ALA A 44 25.87 14.40 7.36
N PHE A 45 27.19 14.51 7.19
CA PHE A 45 28.16 14.02 8.18
C PHE A 45 28.88 15.22 8.81
N GLN A 46 28.84 15.29 10.13
CA GLN A 46 29.55 16.29 10.91
C GLN A 46 30.94 15.78 11.29
N SER A 47 31.92 16.67 11.28
CA SER A 47 33.25 16.32 11.79
C SER A 47 33.21 16.15 13.31
N GLU A 48 33.76 15.04 13.78
CA GLU A 48 34.01 14.76 15.22
C GLU A 48 35.40 15.24 15.67
N GLU A 49 36.15 15.91 14.81
CA GLU A 49 37.49 16.41 15.13
C GLU A 49 37.45 17.43 16.27
N ILE A 50 38.16 17.11 17.36
CA ILE A 50 38.30 18.00 18.51
C ILE A 50 39.42 19.00 18.20
N ARG A 51 39.04 20.25 17.93
CA ARG A 51 39.99 21.35 17.67
C ARG A 51 40.22 22.21 18.90
N THR A 52 41.45 22.72 19.03
CA THR A 52 41.86 23.59 20.16
C THR A 52 41.16 24.95 20.17
N ASP A 53 40.61 25.37 19.02
CA ASP A 53 39.78 26.58 18.88
C ASP A 53 38.32 26.36 19.31
N MET A 54 37.98 25.15 19.76
CA MET A 54 36.63 24.72 20.17
C MET A 54 35.56 24.83 19.06
N GLN A 55 35.97 24.94 17.79
CA GLN A 55 35.06 24.99 16.65
C GLN A 55 34.98 23.63 15.94
N ARG A 56 33.82 23.35 15.34
CA ARG A 56 33.66 22.18 14.45
C ARG A 56 33.94 22.56 13.00
N ALA A 57 34.53 21.65 12.24
CA ALA A 57 34.69 21.83 10.79
C ALA A 57 33.33 21.77 10.06
N ALA A 58 33.31 22.27 8.83
CA ALA A 58 32.12 22.21 7.98
C ALA A 58 31.67 20.76 7.73
N SER A 59 30.36 20.53 7.75
CA SER A 59 29.77 19.24 7.42
C SER A 59 29.94 18.93 5.94
N ILE A 60 30.13 17.66 5.62
CA ILE A 60 30.05 17.19 4.23
C ILE A 60 28.64 16.69 3.93
N VAL A 61 28.16 16.98 2.72
CA VAL A 61 26.93 16.39 2.18
C VAL A 61 27.31 15.06 1.58
N GLY A 62 26.56 14.04 1.96
CA GLY A 62 26.71 12.68 1.52
C GLY A 62 25.73 12.35 0.40
N PHE A 63 25.20 11.16 0.53
CA PHE A 63 24.48 10.46 -0.52
C PHE A 63 23.04 10.96 -0.69
N GLU A 64 22.57 10.99 -1.93
CA GLU A 64 21.23 11.39 -2.33
C GLU A 64 20.28 10.18 -2.36
N LYS A 65 19.08 10.35 -1.81
CA LYS A 65 17.98 9.40 -1.92
C LYS A 65 16.63 10.11 -1.97
N VAL A 66 15.61 9.44 -2.51
CA VAL A 66 14.23 9.93 -2.44
C VAL A 66 13.48 9.13 -1.40
N GLU A 67 12.79 9.81 -0.49
CA GLU A 67 11.96 9.19 0.53
C GLU A 67 10.64 9.95 0.69
N GLY A 68 9.60 9.24 1.12
CA GLY A 68 8.35 9.86 1.52
C GLY A 68 7.13 9.07 1.05
N ASP A 69 5.97 9.66 1.30
CA ASP A 69 4.69 8.98 1.17
C ASP A 69 3.80 9.66 0.13
N VAL A 70 2.95 8.86 -0.49
CA VAL A 70 1.74 9.30 -1.19
C VAL A 70 0.54 8.76 -0.44
N LYS A 71 -0.27 9.67 0.12
CA LYS A 71 -1.50 9.33 0.85
C LYS A 71 -2.72 9.61 -0.01
N GLY A 72 -3.72 8.75 0.06
CA GLY A 72 -5.00 9.00 -0.56
C GLY A 72 -6.13 8.15 0.00
N GLU A 73 -7.27 8.24 -0.66
CA GLU A 73 -8.46 7.47 -0.32
C GLU A 73 -8.57 6.26 -1.24
N LEU A 74 -8.98 5.15 -0.66
CA LEU A 74 -9.11 3.90 -1.38
C LEU A 74 -10.32 3.92 -2.32
N ALA A 75 -10.09 3.54 -3.57
CA ALA A 75 -11.08 3.38 -4.62
C ALA A 75 -10.62 2.25 -5.55
N ALA A 76 -11.57 1.47 -6.08
CA ALA A 76 -11.28 0.36 -6.98
C ALA A 76 -10.47 0.83 -8.21
N GLY A 77 -9.46 0.05 -8.60
CA GLY A 77 -8.57 0.30 -9.74
C GLY A 77 -7.56 1.44 -9.57
N GLN A 78 -7.81 2.40 -8.66
CA GLN A 78 -6.91 3.54 -8.49
C GLN A 78 -5.55 3.14 -7.92
N TRP A 79 -5.57 2.23 -6.94
CA TRP A 79 -4.38 1.79 -6.20
C TRP A 79 -3.88 0.40 -6.61
N ALA A 80 -4.45 -0.21 -7.66
CA ALA A 80 -4.05 -1.53 -8.15
C ALA A 80 -2.53 -1.61 -8.43
N TRP A 81 -1.93 -0.56 -8.99
CA TRP A 81 -0.48 -0.49 -9.21
C TRP A 81 0.33 -0.59 -7.91
N ALA A 82 -0.17 -0.01 -6.80
CA ALA A 82 0.50 -0.01 -5.51
C ALA A 82 0.41 -1.39 -4.86
N PHE A 83 -0.76 -2.05 -4.94
CA PHE A 83 -0.91 -3.44 -4.49
C PHE A 83 -0.04 -4.40 -5.32
N ALA A 84 0.00 -4.24 -6.64
CA ALA A 84 0.84 -5.05 -7.52
C ALA A 84 2.34 -4.91 -7.17
N ALA A 85 2.81 -3.68 -6.95
CA ALA A 85 4.18 -3.42 -6.52
C ALA A 85 4.46 -3.98 -5.11
N ALA A 86 3.55 -3.75 -4.15
CA ALA A 86 3.70 -4.20 -2.76
C ALA A 86 3.67 -5.73 -2.62
N LEU A 87 2.90 -6.43 -3.45
CA LEU A 87 2.82 -7.90 -3.45
C LEU A 87 3.79 -8.55 -4.44
N ARG A 88 4.59 -7.75 -5.16
CA ARG A 88 5.58 -8.20 -6.13
C ARG A 88 4.98 -9.13 -7.19
N GLY A 89 3.77 -8.80 -7.65
CA GLY A 89 2.99 -9.61 -8.58
C GLY A 89 2.25 -8.75 -9.59
N ALA A 90 1.32 -9.36 -10.32
CA ALA A 90 0.43 -8.69 -11.26
C ALA A 90 -1.00 -9.22 -11.11
N PHE A 91 -1.98 -8.36 -11.34
CA PHE A 91 -3.37 -8.80 -11.43
C PHE A 91 -3.55 -9.73 -12.64
N GLY A 92 -4.32 -10.80 -12.46
CA GLY A 92 -4.69 -11.72 -13.53
C GLY A 92 -5.41 -10.99 -14.67
N ALA A 93 -5.23 -11.46 -15.90
CA ALA A 93 -5.82 -10.83 -17.08
C ALA A 93 -7.36 -10.81 -17.06
N GLU A 94 -7.96 -11.86 -16.50
CA GLU A 94 -9.41 -12.09 -16.51
C GLU A 94 -10.05 -11.72 -15.16
N ALA A 95 -11.20 -11.04 -15.23
CA ALA A 95 -12.02 -10.77 -14.06
C ALA A 95 -12.77 -12.06 -13.65
N LYS A 96 -12.74 -12.38 -12.35
CA LYS A 96 -13.33 -13.60 -11.77
C LYS A 96 -14.50 -13.25 -10.83
N PRO A 97 -15.42 -14.20 -10.57
CA PRO A 97 -16.48 -14.02 -9.59
C PRO A 97 -15.96 -13.60 -8.21
N PRO A 98 -16.74 -12.87 -7.40
CA PRO A 98 -16.35 -12.44 -6.07
C PRO A 98 -15.99 -13.63 -5.16
N ILE A 99 -14.82 -13.58 -4.54
CA ILE A 99 -14.36 -14.59 -3.57
C ILE A 99 -15.13 -14.41 -2.26
N ILE A 100 -15.09 -13.19 -1.72
CA ILE A 100 -15.94 -12.78 -0.59
C ILE A 100 -17.22 -12.21 -1.20
N LYS A 101 -18.36 -12.83 -0.93
CA LYS A 101 -19.65 -12.48 -1.53
C LYS A 101 -20.45 -11.58 -0.60
N LYS A 102 -21.19 -10.62 -1.17
CA LYS A 102 -22.13 -9.75 -0.45
C LYS A 102 -23.53 -10.37 -0.39
N THR A 103 -23.92 -11.05 -1.46
CA THR A 103 -25.14 -11.85 -1.59
C THR A 103 -24.84 -13.32 -1.30
N ALA A 104 -25.88 -14.12 -1.02
CA ALA A 104 -25.72 -15.54 -0.67
C ALA A 104 -24.91 -16.34 -1.71
N ASN A 105 -25.02 -16.00 -2.99
CA ASN A 105 -24.38 -16.74 -4.09
C ASN A 105 -23.41 -15.92 -4.96
N GLY A 106 -23.24 -14.61 -4.72
CA GLY A 106 -22.48 -13.73 -5.61
C GLY A 106 -23.27 -13.28 -6.84
N GLN A 107 -24.60 -13.38 -6.81
CA GLN A 107 -25.44 -13.14 -7.98
C GLN A 107 -25.60 -11.64 -8.25
N GLY A 108 -25.31 -11.22 -9.48
CA GLY A 108 -25.38 -9.81 -9.90
C GLY A 108 -24.28 -8.95 -9.30
N GLU A 109 -23.23 -9.57 -8.76
CA GLU A 109 -22.05 -8.87 -8.27
C GLU A 109 -20.98 -8.80 -9.36
N LYS A 110 -20.24 -7.69 -9.38
CA LYS A 110 -19.24 -7.42 -10.40
C LYS A 110 -18.06 -8.40 -10.28
N ASN A 111 -17.53 -8.84 -11.41
CA ASN A 111 -16.31 -9.65 -11.41
C ASN A 111 -15.09 -8.74 -11.18
N GLY A 112 -14.11 -9.25 -10.43
CA GLY A 112 -12.86 -8.53 -10.16
C GLY A 112 -11.64 -9.36 -10.52
N LYS A 113 -10.56 -8.68 -10.91
CA LYS A 113 -9.28 -9.31 -11.15
C LYS A 113 -8.60 -9.63 -9.83
N ILE A 114 -7.81 -10.69 -9.84
CA ILE A 114 -7.16 -11.23 -8.65
C ILE A 114 -5.67 -10.97 -8.72
N LEU A 115 -5.10 -10.56 -7.60
CA LEU A 115 -3.66 -10.47 -7.37
C LEU A 115 -3.30 -11.34 -6.17
N VAL A 116 -2.22 -12.09 -6.30
CA VAL A 116 -1.63 -12.91 -5.24
C VAL A 116 -0.14 -12.60 -5.13
N VAL A 117 0.47 -12.92 -3.99
CA VAL A 117 1.93 -12.98 -3.91
C VAL A 117 2.37 -14.20 -4.72
N PRO A 118 3.12 -14.04 -5.81
CA PRO A 118 3.48 -15.18 -6.65
C PRO A 118 4.50 -16.08 -5.95
N GLN A 119 4.55 -17.37 -6.29
CA GLN A 119 5.56 -18.29 -5.72
C GLN A 119 6.91 -18.21 -6.45
N THR A 120 6.89 -17.71 -7.69
CA THR A 120 8.05 -17.56 -8.57
C THR A 120 7.85 -16.34 -9.46
N ALA A 121 8.92 -15.83 -10.08
CA ALA A 121 8.85 -14.68 -11.00
C ALA A 121 8.28 -13.41 -10.35
N HIS A 122 8.74 -13.12 -9.12
CA HIS A 122 8.41 -11.87 -8.43
C HIS A 122 8.82 -10.66 -9.26
N THR A 123 7.93 -9.67 -9.34
CA THR A 123 8.24 -8.39 -9.95
C THR A 123 9.05 -7.52 -8.99
N THR A 124 9.80 -6.58 -9.55
CA THR A 124 10.53 -5.55 -8.79
C THR A 124 10.30 -4.22 -9.47
N ASP A 125 9.08 -3.73 -9.28
CA ASP A 125 8.58 -2.57 -10.00
C ASP A 125 9.19 -1.28 -9.44
N SER A 126 9.64 -0.42 -10.35
CA SER A 126 10.12 0.92 -10.05
C SER A 126 9.34 1.95 -10.85
N PHE A 127 9.30 3.17 -10.34
CA PHE A 127 8.46 4.23 -10.85
C PHE A 127 9.24 5.54 -10.94
N THR A 128 8.96 6.31 -11.99
CA THR A 128 9.26 7.72 -12.01
C THR A 128 8.01 8.47 -11.56
N ILE A 129 8.15 9.32 -10.54
CA ILE A 129 7.07 10.14 -9.98
C ILE A 129 7.39 11.59 -10.27
N GLU A 130 6.47 12.31 -10.91
CA GLU A 130 6.57 13.75 -11.12
C GLU A 130 5.60 14.49 -10.23
N ASP A 131 6.12 15.51 -9.55
CA ASP A 131 5.35 16.53 -8.86
C ASP A 131 5.46 17.86 -9.61
N TRP A 132 4.35 18.30 -10.19
CA TRP A 132 4.28 19.47 -11.06
C TRP A 132 3.51 20.61 -10.40
N PHE A 133 4.19 21.74 -10.21
CA PHE A 133 3.65 22.99 -9.69
C PHE A 133 3.38 23.95 -10.86
N LYS A 134 2.14 23.92 -11.36
CA LYS A 134 1.72 24.62 -12.60
C LYS A 134 1.92 26.13 -12.54
N ASP A 135 1.75 26.71 -11.37
CA ASP A 135 1.74 28.15 -11.13
C ASP A 135 3.13 28.79 -11.14
N ILE A 136 4.14 28.05 -10.69
CA ILE A 136 5.54 28.50 -10.66
C ILE A 136 6.40 27.86 -11.75
N GLY A 137 5.85 26.91 -12.51
CA GLY A 137 6.58 26.19 -13.55
C GLY A 137 7.72 25.36 -12.97
N LEU A 138 7.46 24.59 -11.90
CA LEU A 138 8.45 23.72 -11.28
C LEU A 138 7.99 22.26 -11.39
N SER A 139 8.85 21.43 -11.96
CA SER A 139 8.72 19.98 -12.03
C SER A 139 9.77 19.36 -11.13
N ARG A 140 9.37 18.54 -10.17
CA ARG A 140 10.24 17.67 -9.39
C ARG A 140 9.99 16.24 -9.82
N GLN A 141 11.02 15.56 -10.30
CA GLN A 141 10.96 14.22 -10.84
C GLN A 141 11.80 13.31 -9.95
N TYR A 142 11.17 12.29 -9.40
CA TYR A 142 11.80 11.29 -8.55
C TYR A 142 11.92 9.99 -9.35
N LEU A 143 13.13 9.47 -9.50
CA LEU A 143 13.43 8.31 -10.33
C LEU A 143 13.80 7.09 -9.48
N GLY A 144 13.60 5.90 -10.04
CA GLY A 144 13.92 4.65 -9.36
C GLY A 144 13.11 4.44 -8.09
N CYS A 145 11.91 5.03 -7.98
CA CYS A 145 11.09 4.91 -6.78
C CYS A 145 10.47 3.52 -6.73
N ARG A 146 10.85 2.72 -5.74
CA ARG A 146 10.20 1.45 -5.43
C ARG A 146 9.30 1.63 -4.22
N VAL A 147 8.19 0.90 -4.20
CA VAL A 147 7.29 0.87 -3.04
C VAL A 147 8.01 0.14 -1.91
N SER A 148 8.22 0.83 -0.78
CA SER A 148 8.80 0.24 0.42
C SER A 148 7.73 -0.31 1.35
N LYS A 149 6.60 0.38 1.48
CA LYS A 149 5.50 -0.02 2.36
C LYS A 149 4.17 0.42 1.76
N LEU A 150 3.14 -0.41 1.94
CA LEU A 150 1.76 -0.09 1.65
C LEU A 150 0.93 -0.29 2.93
N SER A 151 0.33 0.79 3.41
CA SER A 151 -0.55 0.79 4.60
C SER A 151 -1.98 1.10 4.19
N LEU A 152 -2.93 0.34 4.74
CA LEU A 152 -4.36 0.55 4.60
C LEU A 152 -4.97 0.70 5.99
N GLU A 153 -5.76 1.74 6.18
CA GLU A 153 -6.51 1.95 7.42
C GLU A 153 -8.00 2.13 7.09
N VAL A 154 -8.83 1.36 7.80
CA VAL A 154 -10.28 1.30 7.59
C VAL A 154 -10.95 1.53 8.93
N GLU A 155 -11.77 2.57 8.97
CA GLU A 155 -12.60 2.91 10.11
C GLU A 155 -14.09 2.63 9.80
N PRO A 156 -14.89 2.19 10.78
CA PRO A 156 -16.27 1.77 10.59
C PRO A 156 -17.16 2.90 10.09
N ASN A 157 -16.82 4.17 10.33
CA ASN A 157 -17.53 5.34 9.83
C ASN A 157 -16.60 6.31 9.08
N GLY A 158 -15.65 5.76 8.32
CA GLY A 158 -14.67 6.53 7.55
C GLY A 158 -14.43 5.94 6.17
N ILE A 159 -13.99 6.79 5.25
CA ILE A 159 -13.40 6.36 3.98
C ILE A 159 -12.08 5.67 4.30
N ALA A 160 -11.83 4.51 3.69
CA ALA A 160 -10.59 3.80 3.86
C ALA A 160 -9.42 4.61 3.28
N SER A 161 -8.36 4.76 4.06
CA SER A 161 -7.15 5.49 3.65
C SER A 161 -6.08 4.53 3.19
N VAL A 162 -5.25 4.98 2.24
CA VAL A 162 -4.09 4.23 1.75
C VAL A 162 -2.86 5.13 1.75
N THR A 163 -1.76 4.59 2.25
CA THR A 163 -0.46 5.26 2.28
C THR A 163 0.56 4.37 1.56
N VAL A 164 1.18 4.92 0.52
CA VAL A 164 2.26 4.27 -0.22
C VAL A 164 3.56 4.97 0.11
N THR A 165 4.46 4.28 0.80
CA THR A 165 5.80 4.77 1.12
C THR A 165 6.77 4.35 0.04
N PHE A 166 7.59 5.29 -0.44
CA PHE A 166 8.59 5.05 -1.46
C PHE A 166 10.00 5.23 -0.93
N LEU A 167 10.90 4.43 -1.49
CA LEU A 167 12.34 4.66 -1.48
C LEU A 167 12.80 4.74 -2.93
N GLY A 168 13.44 5.84 -3.31
CA GLY A 168 13.89 6.10 -4.68
C GLY A 168 15.36 6.47 -4.75
N GLN A 169 15.89 6.43 -5.98
CA GLN A 169 17.31 6.56 -6.25
C GLN A 169 17.76 8.02 -6.20
N ARG A 170 17.08 8.90 -6.94
CA ARG A 170 17.48 10.31 -7.09
C ARG A 170 16.32 11.20 -7.51
N GLY A 171 16.47 12.50 -7.31
CA GLY A 171 15.57 13.52 -7.81
C GLY A 171 16.20 14.42 -8.86
N GLU A 172 15.36 14.97 -9.72
CA GLU A 172 15.73 15.94 -10.74
C GLU A 172 14.69 17.05 -10.78
N GLU A 173 15.10 18.29 -11.00
CA GLU A 173 14.18 19.44 -11.11
C GLU A 173 14.22 20.03 -12.53
N SER A 174 13.08 20.52 -13.01
CA SER A 174 12.92 21.12 -14.34
C SER A 174 11.92 22.28 -14.30
N ALA A 175 12.08 23.24 -15.20
CA ALA A 175 11.10 24.31 -15.41
C ALA A 175 9.87 23.88 -16.26
N THR A 176 9.91 22.66 -16.79
CA THR A 176 8.87 22.12 -17.69
C THR A 176 8.34 20.80 -17.18
N GLN A 177 7.03 20.60 -17.33
CA GLN A 177 6.36 19.34 -17.03
C GLN A 177 6.86 18.23 -17.96
N TYR A 178 7.22 17.09 -17.40
CA TYR A 178 7.68 15.91 -18.11
C TYR A 178 6.51 15.07 -18.63
N PHE A 179 5.55 14.73 -17.77
CA PHE A 179 4.33 13.99 -18.12
C PHE A 179 3.22 14.95 -18.52
N THR A 180 3.17 15.28 -19.81
CA THR A 180 2.31 16.36 -20.34
C THR A 180 0.88 15.95 -20.68
N SER A 181 0.58 14.65 -20.73
CA SER A 181 -0.74 14.16 -21.13
C SER A 181 -1.22 12.92 -20.35
N PRO A 182 -1.16 12.93 -19.01
CA PRO A 182 -1.75 11.84 -18.23
C PRO A 182 -3.28 11.82 -18.44
N PRO A 183 -3.90 10.64 -18.61
CA PRO A 183 -5.34 10.53 -18.65
C PRO A 183 -5.95 11.03 -17.33
N THR A 184 -7.20 11.47 -17.40
CA THR A 184 -7.95 11.91 -16.23
C THR A 184 -8.12 10.77 -15.23
N ILE A 185 -8.18 11.12 -13.94
CA ILE A 185 -8.40 10.13 -12.88
C ILE A 185 -9.78 9.52 -13.08
N ALA A 186 -9.83 8.22 -13.33
CA ALA A 186 -11.09 7.49 -13.42
C ALA A 186 -11.82 7.59 -12.06
N GLN A 187 -13.10 7.98 -12.08
CA GLN A 187 -13.87 8.09 -10.86
C GLN A 187 -14.50 6.73 -10.55
N SER A 188 -14.17 6.17 -9.39
CA SER A 188 -14.92 5.09 -8.76
C SER A 188 -15.33 5.56 -7.36
N GLY A 189 -16.41 5.00 -6.84
CA GLY A 189 -16.86 5.31 -5.49
C GLY A 189 -15.80 4.96 -4.45
N LYS A 190 -15.74 5.77 -3.39
CA LYS A 190 -14.79 5.57 -2.30
C LYS A 190 -15.17 4.33 -1.50
N LEU A 191 -14.18 3.53 -1.16
CA LEU A 191 -14.36 2.37 -0.30
C LEU A 191 -14.35 2.83 1.16
N ALA A 192 -15.31 2.35 1.95
CA ALA A 192 -15.50 2.77 3.34
C ALA A 192 -15.84 1.59 4.23
N GLY A 193 -15.47 1.67 5.51
CA GLY A 193 -15.72 0.60 6.48
C GLY A 193 -17.21 0.36 6.74
N VAL A 194 -18.07 1.39 6.59
CA VAL A 194 -19.55 1.28 6.74
C VAL A 194 -20.14 0.21 5.81
N LYS A 195 -19.56 0.09 4.61
CA LYS A 195 -20.00 -0.84 3.55
C LYS A 195 -19.07 -2.05 3.45
N GLY A 196 -18.30 -2.28 4.51
CA GLY A 196 -17.36 -3.38 4.60
C GLY A 196 -17.93 -4.58 5.34
N SER A 197 -17.42 -5.77 5.02
CA SER A 197 -17.60 -6.96 5.85
C SER A 197 -16.23 -7.53 6.16
N LEU A 198 -15.96 -7.78 7.45
CA LEU A 198 -14.79 -8.54 7.87
C LEU A 198 -15.24 -9.94 8.28
N GLN A 199 -14.47 -10.94 7.86
CA GLN A 199 -14.70 -12.33 8.19
C GLN A 199 -13.46 -12.88 8.89
N LEU A 200 -13.64 -13.46 10.06
CA LEU A 200 -12.60 -14.19 10.77
C LEU A 200 -12.95 -15.69 10.72
N ASN A 201 -12.00 -16.49 10.27
CA ASN A 201 -12.18 -17.93 10.08
C ASN A 201 -13.45 -18.27 9.27
N LYS A 202 -13.68 -17.51 8.18
CA LYS A 202 -14.86 -17.61 7.28
C LYS A 202 -16.22 -17.32 7.95
N GLN A 203 -16.24 -16.73 9.14
CA GLN A 203 -17.45 -16.27 9.80
C GLN A 203 -17.47 -14.74 9.82
N GLN A 204 -18.58 -14.15 9.38
CA GLN A 204 -18.74 -12.70 9.39
C GLN A 204 -18.72 -12.17 10.83
N MET A 205 -17.87 -11.18 11.07
CA MET A 205 -17.75 -10.51 12.35
C MET A 205 -18.55 -9.20 12.31
N ALA A 206 -19.54 -9.05 13.18
CA ALA A 206 -20.47 -7.91 13.16
C ALA A 206 -20.02 -6.69 13.99
N LEU A 207 -18.85 -6.75 14.64
CA LEU A 207 -18.51 -5.86 15.77
C LEU A 207 -17.10 -5.26 15.68
N ILE A 208 -16.60 -5.02 14.48
CA ILE A 208 -15.24 -4.46 14.30
C ILE A 208 -15.28 -2.95 14.19
N THR A 209 -14.39 -2.31 14.94
CA THR A 209 -14.32 -0.86 15.08
C THR A 209 -13.10 -0.24 14.41
N SER A 210 -12.16 -1.04 13.94
CA SER A 210 -11.05 -0.59 13.07
C SER A 210 -10.34 -1.78 12.44
N PHE A 211 -9.75 -1.57 11.27
CA PHE A 211 -8.86 -2.51 10.61
C PHE A 211 -7.67 -1.76 10.01
N LYS A 212 -6.47 -2.21 10.32
CA LYS A 212 -5.22 -1.72 9.75
C LYS A 212 -4.46 -2.89 9.14
N LEU A 213 -3.89 -2.67 7.97
CA LEU A 213 -3.05 -3.62 7.26
C LEU A 213 -1.79 -2.91 6.77
N ASP A 214 -0.65 -3.50 7.04
CA ASP A 214 0.66 -3.05 6.61
C ASP A 214 1.33 -4.16 5.78
N ILE A 215 1.73 -3.82 4.56
CA ILE A 215 2.58 -4.66 3.69
C ILE A 215 3.93 -3.96 3.62
N ASP A 216 4.91 -4.54 4.30
CA ASP A 216 6.26 -4.01 4.38
C ASP A 216 7.21 -4.84 3.52
N LEU A 217 7.96 -4.15 2.66
CA LEU A 217 8.97 -4.75 1.81
C LEU A 217 10.39 -4.49 2.33
N ASN A 218 10.55 -3.76 3.43
CA ASN A 218 11.84 -3.43 4.04
C ASN A 218 12.85 -2.94 3.00
N ALA A 219 12.44 -1.94 2.20
CA ALA A 219 13.30 -1.43 1.16
C ALA A 219 14.57 -0.80 1.75
N SER A 220 15.70 -0.98 1.08
CA SER A 220 16.98 -0.43 1.49
C SER A 220 17.75 0.14 0.31
N SER A 221 18.53 1.17 0.57
CA SER A 221 19.38 1.84 -0.42
C SER A 221 20.76 1.99 0.23
N GLU A 222 21.72 1.23 -0.27
CA GLU A 222 23.07 1.20 0.29
C GLU A 222 24.02 2.09 -0.53
N ALA A 223 24.81 2.89 0.18
CA ALA A 223 25.79 3.77 -0.44
C ALA A 223 26.97 2.97 -0.99
N VAL A 224 27.43 3.34 -2.20
CA VAL A 224 28.62 2.77 -2.83
C VAL A 224 29.67 3.87 -2.98
N LEU A 225 30.94 3.53 -2.70
CA LEU A 225 32.05 4.46 -2.82
C LEU A 225 32.15 5.04 -4.23
N GLY A 226 32.20 6.37 -4.31
CA GLY A 226 32.33 7.11 -5.57
C GLY A 226 31.02 7.36 -6.32
N ALA A 227 29.87 6.94 -5.78
CA ALA A 227 28.55 7.26 -6.32
C ALA A 227 27.83 8.31 -5.46
N THR A 228 27.06 9.18 -6.12
CA THR A 228 26.25 10.20 -5.45
C THR A 228 24.88 9.69 -4.98
N TYR A 229 24.42 8.56 -5.53
CA TYR A 229 23.17 7.87 -5.20
C TYR A 229 23.36 6.35 -5.41
N ALA A 230 22.42 5.52 -4.93
CA ALA A 230 22.60 4.07 -4.91
C ALA A 230 22.49 3.55 -6.33
N PRO A 231 23.27 2.53 -6.70
CA PRO A 231 23.04 1.86 -7.98
C PRO A 231 21.67 1.17 -8.04
N ASP A 232 21.12 0.72 -6.90
CA ASP A 232 19.80 0.08 -6.82
C ASP A 232 19.11 0.32 -5.47
N VAL A 233 17.78 0.19 -5.44
CA VAL A 233 16.97 0.17 -4.21
C VAL A 233 16.52 -1.26 -3.95
N PHE A 234 17.12 -1.96 -3.01
CA PHE A 234 16.77 -3.36 -2.73
C PHE A 234 15.41 -3.46 -2.04
N ILE A 235 14.65 -4.48 -2.43
CA ILE A 235 13.32 -4.80 -1.91
C ILE A 235 13.36 -6.20 -1.31
N GLY A 236 13.05 -6.28 -0.01
CA GLY A 236 13.05 -7.50 0.76
C GLY A 236 11.81 -8.38 0.55
N THR A 237 11.53 -9.19 1.57
CA THR A 237 10.39 -10.11 1.59
C THR A 237 9.08 -9.36 1.83
N VAL A 238 7.99 -9.85 1.24
CA VAL A 238 6.63 -9.35 1.50
C VAL A 238 6.21 -9.75 2.91
N ALA A 239 6.36 -8.83 3.87
CA ALA A 239 5.91 -9.00 5.24
C ALA A 239 4.53 -8.34 5.39
N VAL A 240 3.51 -9.12 5.76
CA VAL A 240 2.15 -8.62 5.93
C VAL A 240 1.75 -8.74 7.38
N SER A 241 1.39 -7.62 7.99
CA SER A 241 0.97 -7.52 9.38
C SER A 241 -0.16 -6.52 9.52
N GLY A 242 -0.74 -6.39 10.70
CA GLY A 242 -1.76 -5.40 10.94
C GLY A 242 -2.45 -5.55 12.28
N SER A 243 -3.55 -4.84 12.42
CA SER A 243 -4.38 -4.92 13.62
C SER A 243 -5.86 -4.77 13.28
N PHE A 244 -6.70 -5.36 14.12
CA PHE A 244 -8.13 -5.12 14.06
C PHE A 244 -8.69 -5.06 15.46
N THR A 245 -9.72 -4.24 15.64
CA THR A 245 -10.36 -4.05 16.94
C THR A 245 -11.77 -4.59 16.89
N MET A 246 -12.14 -5.42 17.86
CA MET A 246 -13.50 -5.93 18.03
C MET A 246 -14.01 -5.71 19.46
N TYR A 247 -15.32 -5.81 19.70
CA TYR A 247 -15.78 -5.95 21.08
C TYR A 247 -15.33 -7.28 21.70
N LEU A 248 -14.92 -7.24 22.95
CA LEU A 248 -14.57 -8.44 23.71
C LEU A 248 -15.85 -9.25 23.99
N GLN A 249 -16.04 -10.36 23.28
CA GLN A 249 -17.21 -11.22 23.46
C GLN A 249 -16.92 -12.45 24.32
N ASN A 250 -15.77 -13.09 24.13
CA ASN A 250 -15.39 -14.32 24.83
C ASN A 250 -13.86 -14.51 24.84
N LYS A 251 -13.40 -15.59 25.47
CA LYS A 251 -11.98 -15.93 25.59
C LYS A 251 -11.35 -16.49 24.29
N ALA A 252 -12.09 -16.69 23.20
CA ALA A 252 -11.58 -17.39 22.01
C ALA A 252 -10.38 -16.70 21.38
N MET A 253 -10.38 -15.37 21.28
CA MET A 253 -9.25 -14.61 20.72
C MET A 253 -8.04 -14.62 21.65
N ILE A 254 -8.27 -14.61 22.97
CA ILE A 254 -7.20 -14.74 23.97
C ILE A 254 -6.55 -16.13 23.86
N ASP A 255 -7.36 -17.18 23.66
CA ASP A 255 -6.86 -18.53 23.46
C ASP A 255 -6.16 -18.70 22.11
N ALA A 256 -6.63 -18.03 21.06
CA ALA A 256 -5.95 -18.03 19.76
C ALA A 256 -4.53 -17.46 19.87
N VAL A 257 -4.34 -16.39 20.65
CA VAL A 257 -3.01 -15.84 20.95
C VAL A 257 -2.17 -16.82 21.76
N ARG A 258 -2.72 -17.37 22.85
CA ARG A 258 -1.98 -18.29 23.75
C ARG A 258 -1.54 -19.59 23.08
N LEU A 259 -2.36 -20.11 22.17
CA LEU A 259 -2.12 -21.37 21.47
C LEU A 259 -1.44 -21.18 20.10
N GLY A 260 -1.28 -19.93 19.63
CA GLY A 260 -0.74 -19.64 18.30
C GLY A 260 -1.59 -20.22 17.18
N THR A 261 -2.93 -20.19 17.35
CA THR A 261 -3.89 -20.78 16.41
C THR A 261 -3.84 -20.06 15.06
N ASN A 262 -3.81 -20.84 13.97
CA ASN A 262 -3.94 -20.30 12.62
C ASN A 262 -5.40 -19.90 12.37
N LEU A 263 -5.61 -18.65 11.96
CA LEU A 263 -6.92 -18.10 11.57
C LEU A 263 -6.85 -17.60 10.13
N SER A 264 -8.01 -17.37 9.51
CA SER A 264 -8.09 -16.63 8.24
C SER A 264 -8.77 -15.28 8.48
N LEU A 265 -8.38 -14.25 7.73
CA LEU A 265 -8.99 -12.93 7.81
C LEU A 265 -9.33 -12.44 6.41
N ALA A 266 -10.54 -11.90 6.22
CA ALA A 266 -10.92 -11.33 4.94
C ALA A 266 -11.76 -10.07 5.14
N LEU A 267 -11.39 -9.00 4.46
CA LEU A 267 -12.11 -7.74 4.39
C LEU A 267 -12.65 -7.56 2.97
N ARG A 268 -13.94 -7.30 2.83
CA ARG A 268 -14.52 -6.76 1.60
C ARG A 268 -15.02 -5.35 1.87
N MET A 269 -14.82 -4.43 0.94
CA MET A 269 -15.40 -3.08 0.97
C MET A 269 -16.07 -2.79 -0.36
N ASP A 270 -17.35 -2.42 -0.32
CA ASP A 270 -18.13 -2.05 -1.50
C ASP A 270 -18.24 -0.51 -1.62
N ALA A 271 -18.13 0.01 -2.84
CA ALA A 271 -18.27 1.44 -3.12
C ALA A 271 -19.71 1.92 -2.86
N GLU A 272 -20.70 1.09 -3.21
CA GLU A 272 -22.13 1.41 -3.14
C GLU A 272 -22.98 0.25 -2.59
N THR A 273 -24.26 0.52 -2.33
CA THR A 273 -25.20 -0.49 -1.82
C THR A 273 -25.71 -1.43 -2.90
N SER A 274 -25.60 -1.06 -4.18
CA SER A 274 -25.95 -1.94 -5.31
C SER A 274 -25.13 -3.23 -5.31
N ASN A 275 -25.69 -4.30 -5.88
CA ASN A 275 -24.98 -5.58 -6.02
C ASN A 275 -23.88 -5.47 -7.08
N ASP A 276 -24.11 -4.75 -8.17
CA ASP A 276 -23.12 -4.53 -9.26
C ASP A 276 -22.16 -3.36 -8.97
N SER A 277 -21.98 -3.01 -7.69
CA SER A 277 -21.06 -1.94 -7.30
C SER A 277 -19.60 -2.39 -7.37
N ASP A 278 -18.71 -1.43 -7.59
CA ASP A 278 -17.27 -1.68 -7.47
C ASP A 278 -16.91 -2.07 -6.05
N TYR A 279 -15.98 -3.01 -5.90
CA TYR A 279 -15.48 -3.41 -4.59
C TYR A 279 -14.00 -3.74 -4.65
N MET A 280 -13.41 -3.79 -3.45
CA MET A 280 -12.12 -4.43 -3.23
C MET A 280 -12.24 -5.41 -2.08
N ALA A 281 -11.70 -6.61 -2.26
CA ALA A 281 -11.55 -7.61 -1.21
C ALA A 281 -10.08 -7.88 -0.94
N ILE A 282 -9.71 -7.92 0.33
CA ILE A 282 -8.40 -8.31 0.84
C ILE A 282 -8.61 -9.56 1.67
N ILE A 283 -7.82 -10.58 1.37
CA ILE A 283 -7.97 -11.90 1.96
C ILE A 283 -6.59 -12.37 2.40
N LEU A 284 -6.50 -12.73 3.67
CA LEU A 284 -5.33 -13.31 4.32
C LEU A 284 -5.67 -14.77 4.65
N PRO A 285 -5.20 -15.73 3.84
CA PRO A 285 -5.55 -17.14 4.01
C PRO A 285 -5.13 -17.70 5.36
N ALA A 286 -3.98 -17.23 5.88
CA ALA A 286 -3.48 -17.62 7.18
C ALA A 286 -2.86 -16.43 7.92
N ILE A 287 -3.33 -16.21 9.14
CA ILE A 287 -2.83 -15.25 10.11
C ILE A 287 -2.62 -15.92 11.46
N LYS A 288 -1.73 -15.35 12.26
CA LYS A 288 -1.64 -15.60 13.70
C LYS A 288 -1.80 -14.29 14.43
N VAL A 289 -2.66 -14.29 15.43
CA VAL A 289 -2.79 -13.14 16.32
C VAL A 289 -1.67 -13.22 17.36
N THR A 290 -0.89 -12.16 17.49
CA THR A 290 0.32 -12.10 18.32
C THR A 290 0.08 -11.44 19.66
N SER A 291 -0.94 -10.59 19.76
CA SER A 291 -1.30 -9.91 21.00
C SER A 291 -2.78 -9.56 21.03
N SER A 292 -3.28 -9.35 22.25
CA SER A 292 -4.66 -9.01 22.55
C SER A 292 -4.65 -7.96 23.66
N GLU A 293 -4.93 -6.71 23.31
CA GLU A 293 -5.03 -5.60 24.24
C GLU A 293 -6.51 -5.29 24.50
N ILE A 294 -6.90 -5.13 25.76
CA ILE A 294 -8.28 -4.82 26.15
C ILE A 294 -8.31 -3.41 26.71
N ASP A 295 -9.14 -2.55 26.12
CA ASP A 295 -9.44 -1.20 26.60
C ASP A 295 -10.58 -1.28 27.62
N ASP A 296 -10.30 -0.85 28.85
CA ASP A 296 -11.18 -0.88 30.02
C ASP A 296 -11.85 0.46 30.35
N GLY A 297 -11.83 1.41 29.42
CA GLY A 297 -12.57 2.67 29.57
C GLY A 297 -14.06 2.44 29.88
N ALA A 298 -14.74 3.47 30.40
CA ALA A 298 -16.17 3.44 30.75
C ALA A 298 -17.11 3.37 29.51
N LYS A 299 -16.94 2.32 28.71
CA LYS A 299 -17.59 1.99 27.43
C LYS A 299 -17.58 0.46 27.28
N ASN A 300 -18.15 -0.06 26.19
CA ASN A 300 -18.03 -1.49 25.89
C ASN A 300 -16.55 -1.85 25.74
N LEU A 301 -16.13 -2.97 26.35
CA LEU A 301 -14.75 -3.45 26.28
C LEU A 301 -14.36 -3.75 24.83
N MET A 302 -13.36 -3.06 24.35
CA MET A 302 -12.78 -3.25 23.02
C MET A 302 -11.48 -4.03 23.14
N GLN A 303 -11.30 -5.00 22.24
CA GLN A 303 -10.14 -5.85 22.15
C GLN A 303 -9.42 -5.57 20.83
N THR A 304 -8.21 -5.04 20.91
CA THR A 304 -7.32 -4.82 19.77
C THR A 304 -6.41 -6.04 19.59
N LEU A 305 -6.41 -6.61 18.40
CA LEU A 305 -5.67 -7.82 18.06
C LEU A 305 -4.65 -7.49 16.98
N ASN A 306 -3.37 -7.59 17.30
CA ASN A 306 -2.30 -7.48 16.30
C ASN A 306 -2.07 -8.85 15.67
N PHE A 307 -1.83 -8.90 14.36
CA PHE A 307 -1.63 -10.14 13.64
C PHE A 307 -0.44 -10.07 12.67
N ASP A 308 0.15 -11.23 12.42
CA ASP A 308 1.08 -11.47 11.33
C ASP A 308 0.46 -12.46 10.36
N ALA A 309 0.51 -12.16 9.06
CA ALA A 309 0.07 -13.05 8.00
C ALA A 309 1.24 -13.83 7.40
N PHE A 310 0.98 -15.05 6.96
CA PHE A 310 1.97 -15.93 6.36
C PHE A 310 1.35 -16.73 5.22
N PRO A 311 2.16 -17.36 4.35
CA PRO A 311 1.64 -18.15 3.25
C PRO A 311 0.70 -19.24 3.73
N GLY A 312 -0.56 -19.12 3.34
CA GLY A 312 -1.59 -20.14 3.51
C GLY A 312 -2.13 -20.55 2.15
N MET A 313 -2.63 -21.78 2.06
CA MET A 313 -3.45 -22.16 0.91
C MET A 313 -4.89 -21.79 1.22
N TRP A 314 -5.54 -21.06 0.31
CA TRP A 314 -6.98 -20.92 0.42
C TRP A 314 -7.62 -22.30 0.20
N ASP A 315 -8.59 -22.62 1.06
CA ASP A 315 -9.30 -23.90 1.17
C ASP A 315 -9.25 -24.78 -0.09
N ALA A 316 -8.49 -25.88 -0.01
CA ALA A 316 -8.28 -26.80 -1.13
C ALA A 316 -9.57 -27.47 -1.62
N ALA A 317 -10.63 -27.49 -0.81
CA ALA A 317 -11.95 -28.01 -1.18
C ALA A 317 -12.85 -26.95 -1.86
N SER A 318 -12.38 -25.71 -1.99
CA SER A 318 -13.15 -24.62 -2.59
C SER A 318 -13.25 -24.75 -4.11
N THR A 319 -14.42 -24.44 -4.66
CA THR A 319 -14.69 -24.42 -6.11
C THR A 319 -14.22 -23.14 -6.80
N ILE A 320 -13.42 -22.32 -6.11
CA ILE A 320 -12.87 -21.08 -6.66
C ILE A 320 -11.71 -21.37 -7.62
N ASP A 321 -11.30 -20.33 -8.34
CA ASP A 321 -10.27 -20.38 -9.37
C ASP A 321 -8.97 -21.05 -8.89
N ASP A 322 -8.39 -21.92 -9.72
CA ASP A 322 -7.19 -22.68 -9.37
C ASP A 322 -5.97 -21.78 -9.11
N SER A 323 -5.94 -20.55 -9.65
CA SER A 323 -4.91 -19.56 -9.33
C SER A 323 -4.86 -19.15 -7.85
N LEU A 324 -5.92 -19.46 -7.08
CA LEU A 324 -6.01 -19.19 -5.64
C LEU A 324 -5.62 -20.39 -4.78
N LYS A 325 -5.38 -21.56 -5.38
CA LYS A 325 -4.99 -22.81 -4.69
C LYS A 325 -3.47 -22.91 -4.51
N VAL A 326 -2.77 -21.79 -4.60
CA VAL A 326 -1.33 -21.67 -4.33
C VAL A 326 -1.11 -21.10 -2.93
N ALA A 327 0.02 -21.44 -2.32
CA ALA A 327 0.41 -20.82 -1.06
C ALA A 327 0.71 -19.33 -1.29
N THR A 328 -0.07 -18.45 -0.67
CA THR A 328 0.10 -16.99 -0.75
C THR A 328 -0.17 -16.35 0.59
N THR A 329 0.56 -15.29 0.91
CA THR A 329 0.38 -14.52 2.15
C THR A 329 -0.88 -13.66 2.09
N MET A 330 -1.24 -13.17 0.89
CA MET A 330 -2.40 -12.30 0.70
C MET A 330 -2.96 -12.44 -0.71
N ILE A 331 -4.26 -12.23 -0.83
CA ILE A 331 -5.01 -12.17 -2.07
C ILE A 331 -5.77 -10.83 -2.08
N VAL A 332 -5.70 -10.12 -3.20
CA VAL A 332 -6.49 -8.92 -3.45
C VAL A 332 -7.40 -9.18 -4.64
N GLN A 333 -8.68 -8.85 -4.52
CA GLN A 333 -9.60 -8.83 -5.65
C GLN A 333 -10.15 -7.42 -5.83
N ASP A 334 -10.00 -6.86 -7.01
CA ASP A 334 -10.40 -5.49 -7.35
C ASP A 334 -11.20 -5.50 -8.67
N THR A 335 -12.37 -4.86 -8.67
CA THR A 335 -13.28 -4.81 -9.82
C THR A 335 -12.79 -3.94 -10.99
N LEU A 336 -11.80 -3.07 -10.77
CA LEU A 336 -11.31 -2.12 -11.77
C LEU A 336 -9.78 -2.17 -11.97
N ALA A 337 -9.10 -3.19 -11.46
CA ALA A 337 -7.65 -3.38 -11.66
C ALA A 337 -7.25 -3.68 -13.12
#